data_AF-A0A521TKA1-F1
#
_entry.id   AF-A0A521TKA1-F1
#
_cell.length_a   1.000
_cell.length_b   1.000
_cell.length_c   1.000
_cell.angle_alpha   90.00
_cell.angle_beta   90.00
_cell.angle_gamma   90.00
#
_symmetry.space_group_name_H-M   'P 1'
#
loop_
_entity.id
_entity.type
_entity.pdbx_description
1 polymer ?
#
loop_
_entity_poly.entity_id
_entity_poly.type
_entity_poly.pdbx_seq_one_letter_code
_entity_poly.pdbx_strand_id
1 'polypeptide(L)'
;MTHEWTDFARRVLLPGRPRLPEARTVVIGMTDVGEAWEALIARGLVPGPEREARGAFRELAAPVDEPRWQPLREESTGGHEPALPESVDAAVVLACDPRGIAQAGSLALTFAAQSAAWEAPSEARVAATRVAWKVVAAERWFQHYLDRYRMTKILQELMRVLDARSTDFLSVREVRAVLDVTGKAYALRVADDVAACVLWREAAARDLQRPDGTPYRELPDPTATMIELWSTGYALDHIRGDTAVLVAPAL
;
A
#
# COMPACT_ATOMS: atom_id res chain seq x y z
N MET A 1 7.18 19.61 13.87
CA MET A 1 7.15 18.77 12.64
C MET A 1 8.12 17.60 12.69
N THR A 2 9.37 17.74 13.16
CA THR A 2 10.34 16.63 13.19
C THR A 2 9.87 15.40 13.99
N HIS A 3 9.23 15.58 15.15
CA HIS A 3 8.73 14.47 15.97
C HIS A 3 7.63 13.64 15.30
N GLU A 4 6.72 14.29 14.57
CA GLU A 4 5.59 13.64 13.89
C GLU A 4 6.07 12.65 12.83
N TRP A 5 7.09 13.05 12.04
CA TRP A 5 7.65 12.22 10.99
C TRP A 5 8.54 11.09 11.52
N THR A 6 9.24 11.31 12.64
CA THR A 6 9.97 10.24 13.32
C THR A 6 9.00 9.18 13.86
N ASP A 7 7.89 9.60 14.49
CA ASP A 7 6.88 8.68 15.00
C ASP A 7 6.16 7.94 13.86
N PHE A 8 5.86 8.64 12.77
CA PHE A 8 5.33 8.03 11.56
C PHE A 8 6.30 6.98 10.99
N ALA A 9 7.56 7.33 10.75
CA ALA A 9 8.56 6.40 10.25
C ALA A 9 8.71 5.19 11.19
N ARG A 10 8.68 5.38 12.52
CA ARG A 10 8.70 4.28 13.47
C ARG A 10 7.47 3.36 13.32
N ARG A 11 6.26 3.90 13.23
CA ARG A 11 5.02 3.10 13.05
C ARG A 11 5.05 2.30 11.76
N VAL A 12 5.54 2.93 10.69
CA VAL A 12 5.70 2.30 9.39
C VAL A 12 6.69 1.14 9.47
N LEU A 13 7.89 1.39 10.00
CA LEU A 13 9.00 0.42 9.99
C LEU A 13 8.86 -0.70 11.02
N LEU A 14 8.14 -0.45 12.11
CA LEU A 14 7.94 -1.37 13.22
C LEU A 14 6.45 -1.42 13.56
N PRO A 15 5.62 -1.95 12.65
CA PRO A 15 4.20 -1.95 12.88
C PRO A 15 3.84 -2.91 14.00
N GLY A 16 2.85 -2.53 14.82
CA GLY A 16 2.36 -3.37 15.90
C GLY A 16 1.72 -4.65 15.35
N ARG A 17 2.04 -5.80 15.96
CA ARG A 17 1.45 -7.11 15.62
C ARG A 17 0.80 -7.74 16.86
N PRO A 18 -0.30 -7.14 17.35
CA PRO A 18 -0.81 -7.40 18.69
C PRO A 18 -1.26 -8.84 18.92
N ARG A 19 -1.72 -9.54 17.88
CA ARG A 19 -2.21 -10.93 17.97
C ARG A 19 -1.21 -11.96 17.47
N LEU A 20 0.07 -11.59 17.29
CA LEU A 20 1.10 -12.53 16.83
C LEU A 20 1.29 -13.74 17.77
N PRO A 21 1.42 -13.58 19.09
CA PRO A 21 1.56 -14.73 19.99
C PRO A 21 0.36 -15.68 19.92
N GLU A 22 -0.85 -15.12 19.78
CA GLU A 22 -2.08 -15.87 19.64
C GLU A 22 -2.11 -16.66 18.33
N ALA A 23 -1.84 -16.01 17.20
CA ALA A 23 -1.80 -16.66 15.89
C ALA A 23 -0.77 -17.81 15.84
N ARG A 24 0.43 -17.61 16.41
CA ARG A 24 1.45 -18.67 16.52
C ARG A 24 0.98 -19.86 17.37
N THR A 25 0.26 -19.58 18.46
CA THR A 25 -0.27 -20.62 19.34
C THR A 25 -1.33 -21.46 18.63
N VAL A 26 -2.16 -20.85 17.79
CA VAL A 26 -3.22 -21.56 17.04
C VAL A 26 -2.65 -22.56 16.05
N VAL A 27 -1.55 -22.23 15.38
CA VAL A 27 -0.97 -23.06 14.31
C VAL A 27 0.18 -23.96 14.78
N ILE A 28 0.41 -24.06 16.09
CA ILE A 28 1.55 -24.82 16.63
C ILE A 28 1.48 -26.29 16.21
N GLY A 29 2.54 -26.77 15.55
CA GLY A 29 2.62 -28.14 15.03
C GLY A 29 1.86 -28.40 13.73
N MET A 30 1.19 -27.40 13.15
CA MET A 30 0.53 -27.52 11.85
C MET A 30 1.55 -27.34 10.72
N THR A 31 1.46 -28.19 9.69
CA THR A 31 2.29 -28.10 8.48
C THR A 31 1.46 -27.81 7.23
N ASP A 32 0.17 -28.14 7.26
CA ASP A 32 -0.76 -27.83 6.17
C ASP A 32 -1.29 -26.39 6.30
N VAL A 33 -1.17 -25.62 5.22
CA VAL A 33 -1.57 -24.21 5.22
C VAL A 33 -3.09 -24.04 5.20
N GLY A 34 -3.83 -24.97 4.60
CA GLY A 34 -5.29 -24.95 4.61
C GLY A 34 -5.84 -25.16 6.01
N GLU A 35 -5.36 -26.19 6.71
CA GLU A 35 -5.71 -26.47 8.11
C GLU A 35 -5.36 -25.29 9.04
N ALA A 36 -4.15 -24.73 8.88
CA ALA A 36 -3.73 -23.56 9.64
C ALA A 36 -4.63 -22.34 9.38
N TRP A 37 -4.97 -22.08 8.12
CA TRP A 37 -5.82 -20.96 7.73
C TRP A 37 -7.24 -21.09 8.30
N GLU A 38 -7.85 -22.27 8.20
CA GLU A 38 -9.17 -22.54 8.78
C GLU A 38 -9.15 -22.44 10.31
N ALA A 39 -8.09 -22.89 10.97
CA ALA A 39 -7.94 -22.74 12.41
C ALA A 39 -7.85 -21.26 12.84
N LEU A 40 -7.13 -20.43 12.07
CA LEU A 40 -7.03 -18.98 12.31
C LEU A 40 -8.37 -18.27 12.08
N ILE A 41 -9.12 -18.65 11.03
CA ILE A 41 -10.48 -18.15 10.76
C ILE A 41 -11.42 -18.52 11.91
N ALA A 42 -11.41 -19.78 12.36
CA ALA A 42 -12.25 -20.26 13.45
C ALA A 42 -12.00 -19.51 14.78
N ARG A 43 -10.82 -18.91 14.94
CA ARG A 43 -10.44 -18.06 16.09
C ARG A 43 -10.69 -16.57 15.87
N GLY A 44 -11.27 -16.18 14.73
CA GLY A 44 -11.53 -14.79 14.36
C GLY A 44 -10.25 -13.97 14.23
N LEU A 45 -9.15 -14.60 13.81
CA LEU A 45 -7.86 -13.93 13.61
C LEU A 45 -7.69 -13.37 12.19
N VAL A 46 -8.53 -13.79 11.25
CA VAL A 46 -8.55 -13.29 9.87
C VAL A 46 -9.79 -12.40 9.69
N PRO A 47 -9.67 -11.19 9.11
CA PRO A 47 -10.81 -10.30 8.93
C PRO A 47 -11.74 -10.78 7.80
N GLY A 48 -13.05 -10.83 8.08
CA GLY A 48 -14.11 -11.00 7.10
C GLY A 48 -14.95 -12.29 7.26
N PRO A 49 -16.13 -12.37 6.61
CA PRO A 49 -16.85 -13.62 6.43
C PRO A 49 -15.99 -14.58 5.60
N GLU A 50 -16.00 -15.87 5.92
CA GLU A 50 -15.16 -16.95 5.34
C GLU A 50 -14.91 -16.85 3.82
N ARG A 51 -15.88 -16.32 3.04
CA ARG A 51 -15.76 -16.10 1.59
C ARG A 51 -14.79 -15.00 1.18
N GLU A 52 -14.74 -13.87 1.89
CA GLU A 52 -13.84 -12.74 1.59
C GLU A 52 -12.41 -13.07 2.05
N ALA A 53 -12.27 -13.71 3.21
CA ALA A 53 -11.01 -14.19 3.74
C ALA A 53 -10.31 -15.16 2.78
N ARG A 54 -11.07 -16.05 2.15
CA ARG A 54 -10.49 -16.94 1.15
C ARG A 54 -10.21 -16.16 -0.17
N GLY A 55 -11.12 -15.30 -0.65
CA GLY A 55 -11.00 -14.64 -1.97
C GLY A 55 -9.93 -13.54 -2.11
N ALA A 56 -9.25 -13.20 -1.01
CA ALA A 56 -8.31 -12.08 -0.89
C ALA A 56 -6.83 -12.46 -1.07
N PHE A 57 -6.52 -13.70 -1.42
CA PHE A 57 -5.14 -14.11 -1.68
C PHE A 57 -5.06 -14.59 -3.13
N ARG A 58 -4.07 -14.10 -3.85
CA ARG A 58 -3.68 -14.63 -5.16
C ARG A 58 -2.17 -14.80 -5.14
N GLU A 59 -1.73 -15.99 -5.48
CA GLU A 59 -0.34 -16.28 -5.78
C GLU A 59 0.04 -15.51 -7.06
N LEU A 60 0.84 -14.46 -6.94
CA LEU A 60 1.61 -13.96 -8.07
C LEU A 60 2.85 -14.83 -8.19
N ALA A 61 2.67 -16.06 -8.68
CA ALA A 61 3.76 -16.98 -8.96
C ALA A 61 4.60 -16.44 -10.13
N ALA A 62 5.68 -15.72 -9.83
CA ALA A 62 6.98 -15.80 -10.49
C ALA A 62 7.94 -14.72 -9.97
N PRO A 63 9.24 -15.01 -9.81
CA PRO A 63 10.26 -13.96 -9.73
C PRO A 63 10.23 -13.19 -11.05
N VAL A 64 9.83 -11.92 -11.00
CA VAL A 64 9.83 -11.03 -12.17
C VAL A 64 11.28 -10.59 -12.42
N ASP A 65 12.06 -11.45 -13.04
CA ASP A 65 13.41 -11.09 -13.52
C ASP A 65 13.38 -10.32 -14.86
N GLU A 66 12.22 -9.95 -15.42
CA GLU A 66 12.17 -9.01 -16.55
C GLU A 66 11.01 -7.98 -16.53
N PRO A 67 11.29 -6.69 -16.82
CA PRO A 67 10.31 -5.64 -16.97
C PRO A 67 9.74 -5.66 -18.40
N ARG A 68 8.96 -6.69 -18.75
CA ARG A 68 8.10 -6.63 -19.94
C ARG A 68 6.66 -6.72 -19.48
N TRP A 69 6.02 -5.55 -19.44
CA TRP A 69 4.58 -5.38 -19.30
C TRP A 69 3.87 -6.13 -20.44
N GLN A 70 3.61 -7.41 -20.25
CA GLN A 70 2.53 -8.08 -20.95
C GLN A 70 1.26 -7.86 -20.14
N PRO A 71 0.21 -7.25 -20.69
CA PRO A 71 -1.11 -7.33 -20.07
C PRO A 71 -1.41 -8.82 -19.92
N LEU A 72 -1.64 -9.31 -18.68
CA LEU A 72 -2.21 -10.66 -18.53
C LEU A 72 -3.47 -10.65 -19.36
N ARG A 73 -3.50 -11.53 -20.37
CA ARG A 73 -4.73 -11.89 -21.04
C ARG A 73 -5.77 -12.16 -19.97
N GLU A 74 -6.95 -11.60 -20.17
CA GLU A 74 -8.18 -11.95 -19.46
C GLU A 74 -8.47 -13.44 -19.68
N GLU A 75 -7.72 -14.31 -19.01
CA GLU A 75 -7.98 -15.74 -19.02
C GLU A 75 -8.52 -16.12 -17.66
N SER A 76 -9.77 -16.61 -17.70
CA SER A 76 -10.56 -17.29 -16.69
C SER A 76 -11.38 -16.44 -15.70
N THR A 77 -12.59 -16.09 -16.16
CA THR A 77 -13.85 -16.00 -15.39
C THR A 77 -14.33 -17.36 -14.85
N GLY A 78 -13.50 -18.41 -14.90
CA GLY A 78 -13.77 -19.67 -14.22
C GLY A 78 -13.70 -19.45 -12.72
N GLY A 79 -14.64 -20.01 -11.96
CA GLY A 79 -14.72 -19.88 -10.51
C GLY A 79 -13.45 -20.38 -9.84
N HIS A 80 -12.46 -19.50 -9.71
CA HIS A 80 -11.21 -19.81 -9.06
C HIS A 80 -11.50 -19.92 -7.58
N GLU A 81 -11.17 -21.09 -7.05
CA GLU A 81 -11.10 -21.26 -5.63
C GLU A 81 -10.24 -20.14 -5.05
N PRO A 82 -10.69 -19.57 -3.94
CA PRO A 82 -9.90 -18.57 -3.25
C PRO A 82 -8.48 -19.11 -2.96
N ALA A 83 -7.43 -18.35 -3.30
CA ALA A 83 -6.09 -18.84 -3.02
C ALA A 83 -5.83 -18.83 -1.50
N LEU A 84 -5.02 -19.77 -1.04
CA LEU A 84 -4.52 -19.80 0.33
C LEU A 84 -3.22 -18.98 0.41
N PRO A 85 -2.80 -18.56 1.61
CA PRO A 85 -1.43 -18.11 1.82
C PRO A 85 -0.41 -19.16 1.35
N GLU A 86 0.79 -18.73 0.95
CA GLU A 86 1.83 -19.63 0.43
C GLU A 86 2.44 -20.56 1.50
N SER A 87 2.23 -20.26 2.78
CA SER A 87 2.77 -21.02 3.91
C SER A 87 2.02 -20.75 5.20
N VAL A 88 2.22 -21.61 6.22
CA VAL A 88 1.72 -21.40 7.58
C VAL A 88 2.24 -20.09 8.18
N ASP A 89 3.51 -19.73 7.92
CA ASP A 89 4.08 -18.46 8.40
C ASP A 89 3.41 -17.26 7.74
N ALA A 90 3.13 -17.31 6.43
CA ALA A 90 2.37 -16.27 5.74
C ALA A 90 0.96 -16.13 6.32
N ALA A 91 0.28 -17.26 6.61
CA ALA A 91 -1.01 -17.26 7.29
C ALA A 91 -0.95 -16.56 8.65
N VAL A 92 0.09 -16.81 9.46
CA VAL A 92 0.32 -16.14 10.75
C VAL A 92 0.55 -14.64 10.59
N VAL A 93 1.36 -14.23 9.60
CA VAL A 93 1.62 -12.80 9.29
C VAL A 93 0.31 -12.05 9.03
N LEU A 94 -0.61 -12.65 8.30
CA LEU A 94 -1.88 -12.03 7.94
C LEU A 94 -2.88 -12.07 9.11
N ALA A 95 -2.81 -13.10 9.94
CA ALA A 95 -3.71 -13.30 11.08
C ALA A 95 -3.29 -12.54 12.35
N CYS A 96 -2.05 -12.03 12.42
CA CYS A 96 -1.53 -11.40 13.62
C CYS A 96 -2.03 -9.96 13.87
N ASP A 97 -2.73 -9.36 12.90
CA ASP A 97 -3.36 -8.05 13.02
C ASP A 97 -4.61 -7.92 12.11
N PRO A 98 -5.74 -8.56 12.47
CA PRO A 98 -6.95 -8.51 11.65
C PRO A 98 -7.50 -7.11 11.45
N ARG A 99 -7.32 -6.22 12.44
CA ARG A 99 -7.80 -4.83 12.34
C ARG A 99 -6.95 -4.03 11.37
N GLY A 100 -5.63 -4.14 11.45
CA GLY A 100 -4.72 -3.48 10.53
C GLY A 100 -4.90 -3.97 9.09
N ILE A 101 -5.07 -5.28 8.87
CA ILE A 101 -5.37 -5.85 7.55
C ILE A 101 -6.68 -5.29 6.99
N ALA A 102 -7.77 -5.31 7.77
CA ALA A 102 -9.06 -4.78 7.31
C ALA A 102 -8.98 -3.29 6.98
N GLN A 103 -8.34 -2.51 7.85
CA GLN A 103 -8.15 -1.07 7.66
C GLN A 103 -7.30 -0.78 6.41
N ALA A 104 -6.19 -1.49 6.23
CA ALA A 104 -5.34 -1.36 5.06
C ALA A 104 -6.10 -1.70 3.78
N GLY A 105 -6.93 -2.75 3.79
CA GLY A 105 -7.82 -3.08 2.67
C GLY A 105 -8.74 -1.94 2.30
N SER A 106 -9.43 -1.35 3.29
CA SER A 106 -10.31 -0.20 3.05
C SER A 106 -9.54 1.01 2.50
N LEU A 107 -8.39 1.33 3.08
CA LEU A 107 -7.56 2.46 2.65
C LEU A 107 -7.02 2.27 1.23
N ALA A 108 -6.67 1.03 0.84
CA ALA A 108 -6.23 0.71 -0.51
C ALA A 108 -7.32 0.97 -1.56
N LEU A 109 -8.56 0.56 -1.26
CA LEU A 109 -9.70 0.80 -2.13
C LEU A 109 -10.05 2.30 -2.21
N THR A 110 -9.99 3.01 -1.08
CA THR A 110 -10.13 4.47 -1.05
C THR A 110 -9.06 5.14 -1.91
N PHE A 111 -7.79 4.76 -1.75
CA PHE A 111 -6.71 5.27 -2.58
C PHE A 111 -6.92 4.96 -4.07
N ALA A 112 -7.37 3.75 -4.41
CA ALA A 112 -7.64 3.37 -5.79
C ALA A 112 -8.74 4.23 -6.42
N ALA A 113 -9.81 4.52 -5.69
CA ALA A 113 -10.89 5.40 -6.12
C ALA A 113 -10.42 6.87 -6.26
N GLN A 114 -9.68 7.37 -5.27
CA GLN A 114 -9.15 8.73 -5.28
C GLN A 114 -8.15 8.93 -6.43
N SER A 115 -7.20 8.01 -6.61
CA SER A 115 -6.20 8.08 -7.68
C SER A 115 -6.79 7.92 -9.07
N ALA A 116 -7.93 7.23 -9.23
CA ALA A 116 -8.65 7.20 -10.50
C ALA A 116 -9.19 8.58 -10.92
N ALA A 117 -9.57 9.43 -9.95
CA ALA A 117 -10.03 10.81 -10.23
C ALA A 117 -8.90 11.71 -10.80
N TRP A 118 -7.66 11.27 -10.71
CA TRP A 118 -6.50 11.98 -11.23
C TRP A 118 -6.09 11.55 -12.64
N GLU A 119 -6.55 10.39 -13.10
CA GLU A 119 -6.27 9.93 -14.46
C GLU A 119 -7.09 10.76 -15.44
N ALA A 120 -6.51 11.06 -16.62
CA ALA A 120 -7.28 11.73 -17.67
C ALA A 120 -8.48 10.86 -18.04
N PRO A 121 -9.62 11.42 -18.48
CA PRO A 121 -10.81 10.63 -18.81
C PRO A 121 -10.54 9.51 -19.84
N SER A 122 -9.59 9.73 -20.75
CA SER A 122 -9.15 8.75 -21.75
C SER A 122 -8.31 7.60 -21.18
N GLU A 123 -7.78 7.76 -19.98
CA GLU A 123 -6.94 6.79 -19.25
C GLU A 123 -7.65 6.20 -18.04
N ALA A 124 -8.90 6.59 -17.76
CA ALA A 124 -9.63 6.23 -16.56
C ALA A 124 -9.68 4.71 -16.39
N ARG A 125 -8.84 4.19 -15.50
CA ARG A 125 -8.86 2.77 -15.15
C ARG A 125 -10.05 2.51 -14.22
N VAL A 126 -10.57 1.29 -14.29
CA VAL A 126 -11.56 0.80 -13.33
C VAL A 126 -10.96 0.94 -11.92
N ALA A 127 -11.66 1.62 -11.02
CA ALA A 127 -11.25 1.71 -9.63
C ALA A 127 -11.23 0.30 -9.03
N ALA A 128 -10.21 -0.02 -8.23
CA ALA A 128 -10.19 -1.29 -7.54
C ALA A 128 -11.40 -1.42 -6.61
N THR A 129 -12.08 -2.56 -6.67
CA THR A 129 -13.20 -2.94 -5.81
C THR A 129 -12.85 -4.13 -4.91
N ARG A 130 -11.70 -4.75 -5.15
CA ARG A 130 -11.20 -5.92 -4.44
C ARG A 130 -9.80 -5.70 -3.92
N VAL A 131 -9.45 -6.44 -2.89
CA VAL A 131 -8.11 -6.47 -2.31
C VAL A 131 -7.53 -7.86 -2.46
N ALA A 132 -6.26 -7.92 -2.85
CA ALA A 132 -5.44 -9.12 -2.76
C ALA A 132 -4.25 -8.87 -1.84
N TRP A 133 -3.73 -9.90 -1.20
CA TRP A 133 -2.60 -9.80 -0.28
C TRP A 133 -1.43 -10.67 -0.72
N LYS A 134 -0.24 -10.14 -0.46
CA LYS A 134 1.04 -10.82 -0.63
C LYS A 134 1.88 -10.67 0.63
N VAL A 135 2.52 -11.74 1.08
CA VAL A 135 3.56 -11.66 2.11
C VAL A 135 4.91 -11.54 1.40
N VAL A 136 5.79 -10.67 1.90
CA VAL A 136 7.14 -10.51 1.34
C VAL A 136 8.17 -10.45 2.45
N ALA A 137 9.42 -10.77 2.11
CA ALA A 137 10.52 -10.64 3.04
C ALA A 137 10.61 -9.22 3.64
N ALA A 138 10.88 -9.13 4.94
CA ALA A 138 10.90 -7.88 5.71
C ALA A 138 11.96 -6.88 5.22
N GLU A 139 12.96 -7.33 4.47
CA GLU A 139 13.97 -6.50 3.82
C GLU A 139 13.62 -6.13 2.38
N ARG A 140 12.50 -6.63 1.82
CA ARG A 140 12.04 -6.32 0.46
C ARG A 140 10.74 -5.54 0.45
N TRP A 141 9.98 -5.55 1.54
CA TRP A 141 8.67 -4.89 1.59
C TRP A 141 8.71 -3.39 1.22
N PHE A 142 9.78 -2.67 1.54
CA PHE A 142 9.96 -1.27 1.16
C PHE A 142 10.07 -1.05 -0.36
N GLN A 143 10.37 -2.11 -1.12
CA GLN A 143 10.40 -2.07 -2.57
C GLN A 143 8.99 -1.95 -3.16
N HIS A 144 7.98 -2.40 -2.40
CA HIS A 144 6.57 -2.45 -2.75
C HIS A 144 5.76 -1.26 -2.21
N TYR A 145 6.41 -0.19 -1.78
CA TYR A 145 5.73 1.02 -1.29
C TYR A 145 4.95 1.78 -2.36
N LEU A 146 4.93 1.31 -3.60
CA LEU A 146 4.61 2.13 -4.75
C LEU A 146 3.93 1.32 -5.84
N ASP A 147 2.67 1.67 -6.12
CA ASP A 147 2.25 1.87 -7.51
C ASP A 147 3.07 3.05 -8.06
N ARG A 148 4.32 2.73 -8.39
CA ARG A 148 5.38 3.68 -8.73
C ARG A 148 4.95 4.60 -9.84
N TYR A 149 4.06 4.13 -10.70
CA TYR A 149 3.56 4.88 -11.81
C TYR A 149 2.64 6.03 -11.36
N ARG A 150 1.65 5.75 -10.50
CA ARG A 150 0.64 6.74 -10.11
C ARG A 150 1.19 7.83 -9.20
N MET A 151 1.89 7.46 -8.12
CA MET A 151 2.43 8.45 -7.17
C MET A 151 3.57 9.27 -7.79
N THR A 152 4.42 8.68 -8.62
CA THR A 152 5.45 9.44 -9.34
C THR A 152 4.83 10.44 -10.32
N LYS A 153 3.75 10.08 -11.02
CA LYS A 153 3.03 11.00 -11.92
C LYS A 153 2.44 12.18 -11.15
N ILE A 154 1.78 11.91 -10.02
CA ILE A 154 1.25 12.95 -9.11
C ILE A 154 2.38 13.85 -8.61
N LEU A 155 3.47 13.28 -8.09
CA LEU A 155 4.62 14.04 -7.58
C LEU A 155 5.25 14.91 -8.68
N GLN A 156 5.50 14.34 -9.87
CA GLN A 156 6.06 15.09 -11.00
C GLN A 156 5.15 16.23 -11.46
N GLU A 157 3.83 16.02 -11.44
CA GLU A 157 2.86 17.08 -11.76
C GLU A 157 2.90 18.21 -10.73
N LEU A 158 2.85 17.88 -9.43
CA LEU A 158 2.92 18.85 -8.35
C LEU A 158 4.24 19.62 -8.36
N MET A 159 5.37 18.92 -8.51
CA MET A 159 6.68 19.55 -8.65
C MET A 159 6.70 20.52 -9.83
N ARG A 160 6.16 20.14 -11.00
CA ARG A 160 6.15 21.02 -12.19
C ARG A 160 5.35 22.30 -11.95
N VAL A 161 4.18 22.20 -11.31
CA VAL A 161 3.31 23.35 -11.05
C VAL A 161 3.90 24.27 -9.97
N LEU A 162 4.58 23.70 -8.97
CA LEU A 162 5.18 24.46 -7.86
C LEU A 162 6.57 25.03 -8.20
N ASP A 163 7.41 24.31 -8.95
CA ASP A 163 8.74 24.76 -9.39
C ASP A 163 8.66 25.95 -10.35
N ALA A 164 7.61 26.01 -11.18
CA ALA A 164 7.28 27.17 -12.01
C ALA A 164 7.04 28.46 -11.20
N ARG A 165 6.92 28.37 -9.86
CA ARG A 165 6.61 29.50 -8.98
C ARG A 165 7.63 29.76 -7.86
N SER A 166 8.81 29.11 -7.88
CA SER A 166 10.02 29.41 -7.06
C SER A 166 9.77 29.91 -5.62
N THR A 167 9.98 29.07 -4.59
CA THR A 167 10.68 29.42 -3.32
C THR A 167 10.65 28.29 -2.29
N ASP A 168 11.80 28.03 -1.65
CA ASP A 168 12.01 27.44 -0.31
C ASP A 168 10.93 26.50 0.23
N PHE A 169 10.73 25.37 -0.44
CA PHE A 169 10.09 24.23 0.22
C PHE A 169 11.09 23.68 1.22
N LEU A 170 10.68 23.52 2.49
CA LEU A 170 11.32 22.67 3.50
C LEU A 170 11.98 21.52 2.77
N SER A 171 13.30 21.63 2.64
CA SER A 171 13.95 21.02 1.49
C SER A 171 13.67 19.54 1.57
N VAL A 172 13.37 18.89 0.45
CA VAL A 172 13.37 17.42 0.38
C VAL A 172 14.64 16.87 1.08
N ARG A 173 15.72 17.66 1.10
CA ARG A 173 16.93 17.50 1.91
C ARG A 173 16.75 17.51 3.44
N GLU A 174 15.89 18.31 4.06
CA GLU A 174 15.58 18.25 5.50
C GLU A 174 14.73 17.03 5.86
N VAL A 175 13.71 16.70 5.06
CA VAL A 175 12.93 15.45 5.24
C VAL A 175 13.85 14.24 5.04
N ARG A 176 14.70 14.27 4.00
CA ARG A 176 15.73 13.26 3.78
C ARG A 176 16.73 13.23 4.92
N ALA A 177 17.21 14.35 5.45
CA ALA A 177 18.17 14.37 6.55
C ALA A 177 17.61 13.77 7.85
N VAL A 178 16.31 13.97 8.14
CA VAL A 178 15.63 13.31 9.26
C VAL A 178 15.52 11.79 9.06
N LEU A 179 15.40 11.35 7.80
CA LEU A 179 15.23 9.95 7.43
C LEU A 179 16.57 9.22 7.16
N ASP A 180 17.63 9.95 6.78
CA ASP A 180 19.00 9.46 6.53
C ASP A 180 19.66 8.95 7.82
N VAL A 181 19.16 9.39 9.00
CA VAL A 181 19.55 8.88 10.32
C VAL A 181 19.38 7.35 10.42
N THR A 182 18.52 6.75 9.59
CA THR A 182 18.28 5.30 9.59
C THR A 182 19.22 4.51 8.67
N GLY A 183 20.00 5.18 7.80
CA GLY A 183 21.02 4.56 6.94
C GLY A 183 20.49 3.56 5.90
N LYS A 184 19.17 3.54 5.63
CA LYS A 184 18.53 2.53 4.77
C LYS A 184 17.77 3.16 3.62
N ALA A 185 17.92 2.56 2.43
CA ALA A 185 17.32 3.04 1.17
C ALA A 185 15.79 3.22 1.21
N TYR A 186 15.10 2.58 2.15
CA TYR A 186 13.66 2.77 2.33
C TYR A 186 13.29 4.15 2.88
N ALA A 187 14.19 4.79 3.62
CA ALA A 187 13.92 6.06 4.29
C ALA A 187 13.77 7.18 3.26
N LEU A 188 14.49 7.08 2.14
CA LEU A 188 14.35 7.97 1.00
C LEU A 188 12.98 7.85 0.32
N ARG A 189 12.37 6.66 0.29
CA ARG A 189 11.06 6.46 -0.36
C ARG A 189 9.94 7.10 0.45
N VAL A 190 9.90 6.80 1.75
CA VAL A 190 9.00 7.46 2.69
C VAL A 190 9.16 8.98 2.63
N ALA A 191 10.40 9.48 2.44
CA ALA A 191 10.65 10.91 2.26
C ALA A 191 9.97 11.51 1.03
N ASP A 192 10.04 10.82 -0.12
CA ASP A 192 9.45 11.28 -1.38
C ASP A 192 7.92 11.35 -1.27
N ASP A 193 7.31 10.43 -0.54
CA ASP A 193 5.87 10.39 -0.35
C ASP A 193 5.36 11.44 0.64
N VAL A 194 6.11 11.65 1.73
CA VAL A 194 5.89 12.79 2.63
C VAL A 194 6.03 14.10 1.86
N ALA A 195 7.03 14.22 0.97
CA ALA A 195 7.18 15.37 0.11
C ALA A 195 5.96 15.54 -0.81
N ALA A 196 5.44 14.47 -1.42
CA ALA A 196 4.22 14.52 -2.23
C ALA A 196 3.03 15.07 -1.43
N CYS A 197 2.88 14.67 -0.16
CA CYS A 197 1.83 15.18 0.72
C CYS A 197 1.97 16.68 1.02
N VAL A 198 3.19 17.13 1.30
CA VAL A 198 3.47 18.54 1.55
C VAL A 198 3.18 19.38 0.30
N LEU A 199 3.65 18.91 -0.87
CA LEU A 199 3.42 19.58 -2.15
C LEU A 199 1.94 19.61 -2.51
N TRP A 200 1.18 18.55 -2.21
CA TRP A 200 -0.27 18.50 -2.41
C TRP A 200 -1.00 19.58 -1.62
N ARG A 201 -0.77 19.60 -0.30
CA ARG A 201 -1.41 20.57 0.60
C ARG A 201 -1.09 22.01 0.18
N GLU A 202 0.13 22.26 -0.25
CA GLU A 202 0.50 23.58 -0.75
C GLU A 202 -0.23 23.94 -2.04
N ALA A 203 -0.27 23.02 -3.02
CA ALA A 203 -0.95 23.25 -4.28
C ALA A 203 -2.44 23.55 -4.07
N ALA A 204 -3.10 22.80 -3.17
CA ALA A 204 -4.48 23.05 -2.79
C ALA A 204 -4.66 24.40 -2.06
N ALA A 205 -3.78 24.73 -1.11
CA ALA A 205 -3.85 25.98 -0.34
C ALA A 205 -3.64 27.24 -1.19
N ARG A 206 -2.81 27.15 -2.23
CA ARG A 206 -2.54 28.23 -3.19
C ARG A 206 -3.56 28.31 -4.33
N ASP A 207 -4.63 27.53 -4.28
CA ASP A 207 -5.66 27.41 -5.32
C ASP A 207 -5.05 27.15 -6.72
N LEU A 208 -4.00 26.32 -6.76
CA LEU A 208 -3.35 25.97 -8.02
C LEU A 208 -4.23 25.03 -8.84
N GLN A 209 -4.04 25.07 -10.15
CA GLN A 209 -4.82 24.31 -11.11
C GLN A 209 -3.93 23.29 -11.82
N ARG A 210 -4.55 22.17 -12.18
CA ARG A 210 -3.98 21.18 -13.10
C ARG A 210 -3.84 21.74 -14.51
N PRO A 211 -3.07 21.07 -15.39
CA PRO A 211 -2.99 21.46 -16.80
C PRO A 211 -4.34 21.51 -17.53
N ASP A 212 -5.35 20.77 -17.06
CA ASP A 212 -6.72 20.79 -17.60
C ASP A 212 -7.62 21.90 -17.01
N GLY A 213 -7.08 22.72 -16.09
CA GLY A 213 -7.79 23.81 -15.42
C GLY A 213 -8.47 23.44 -14.12
N THR A 214 -8.53 22.15 -13.75
CA THR A 214 -9.18 21.69 -12.51
C THR A 214 -8.39 22.18 -11.28
N PRO A 215 -9.02 22.86 -10.31
CA PRO A 215 -8.35 23.24 -9.06
C PRO A 215 -7.95 22.03 -8.24
N TYR A 216 -6.73 22.01 -7.71
CA TYR A 216 -6.26 20.89 -6.88
C TYR A 216 -7.09 20.69 -5.62
N ARG A 217 -7.64 21.76 -5.04
CA ARG A 217 -8.54 21.67 -3.86
C ARG A 217 -9.85 20.92 -4.13
N GLU A 218 -10.25 20.76 -5.39
CA GLU A 218 -11.49 20.06 -5.79
C GLU A 218 -11.24 18.55 -5.99
N LEU A 219 -9.98 18.13 -5.96
CA LEU A 219 -9.60 16.73 -6.12
C LEU A 219 -9.39 16.08 -4.74
N PRO A 220 -9.66 14.78 -4.61
CA PRO A 220 -9.30 14.07 -3.39
C PRO A 220 -7.80 14.07 -3.20
N ASP A 221 -7.33 14.16 -1.95
CA ASP A 221 -5.94 13.99 -1.55
C ASP A 221 -5.57 12.49 -1.50
N PRO A 222 -4.91 11.93 -2.53
CA PRO A 222 -4.54 10.51 -2.50
C PRO A 222 -3.34 10.27 -1.57
N THR A 223 -2.60 11.32 -1.22
CA THR A 223 -1.34 11.23 -0.49
C THR A 223 -1.59 11.03 1.00
N ALA A 224 -2.62 11.68 1.56
CA ALA A 224 -3.07 11.46 2.93
C ALA A 224 -3.52 10.01 3.16
N THR A 225 -4.33 9.46 2.26
CA THR A 225 -4.79 8.06 2.33
C THR A 225 -3.62 7.08 2.29
N MET A 226 -2.57 7.38 1.50
CA MET A 226 -1.38 6.55 1.43
C MET A 226 -0.54 6.60 2.73
N ILE A 227 -0.40 7.77 3.35
CA ILE A 227 0.23 7.88 4.68
C ILE A 227 -0.54 7.07 5.73
N GLU A 228 -1.87 7.14 5.71
CA GLU A 228 -2.70 6.35 6.60
C GLU A 228 -2.54 4.85 6.33
N LEU A 229 -2.49 4.44 5.07
CA LEU A 229 -2.24 3.06 4.67
C LEU A 229 -0.93 2.57 5.26
N TRP A 230 0.18 3.28 5.08
CA TRP A 230 1.47 2.85 5.63
C TRP A 230 1.52 2.84 7.15
N SER A 231 0.74 3.71 7.80
CA SER A 231 0.64 3.72 9.25
C SER A 231 0.04 2.43 9.82
N THR A 232 -0.61 1.61 8.99
CA THR A 232 -1.07 0.25 9.36
C THR A 232 0.06 -0.80 9.33
N GLY A 233 1.24 -0.46 8.79
CA GLY A 233 2.33 -1.42 8.61
C GLY A 233 2.20 -2.32 7.40
N TYR A 234 1.36 -1.93 6.44
CA TYR A 234 1.09 -2.59 5.18
C TYR A 234 1.32 -1.59 4.04
N ALA A 235 1.55 -2.09 2.82
CA ALA A 235 1.82 -1.23 1.67
C ALA A 235 0.99 -1.66 0.46
N LEU A 236 0.71 -0.72 -0.44
CA LEU A 236 0.10 -0.99 -1.75
C LEU A 236 1.20 -1.29 -2.76
N ASP A 237 1.25 -2.53 -3.25
CA ASP A 237 2.18 -2.96 -4.30
C ASP A 237 1.79 -2.31 -5.63
N HIS A 238 0.56 -2.58 -6.08
CA HIS A 238 0.04 -2.09 -7.34
C HIS A 238 -1.48 -2.26 -7.41
N ILE A 239 -2.10 -1.54 -8.35
CA ILE A 239 -3.50 -1.75 -8.74
C ILE A 239 -3.54 -2.43 -10.10
N ARG A 240 -4.26 -3.54 -10.20
CA ARG A 240 -4.43 -4.31 -11.42
C ARG A 240 -5.90 -4.57 -11.70
N GLY A 241 -6.43 -3.89 -12.72
CA GLY A 241 -7.86 -3.98 -13.03
C GLY A 241 -8.68 -3.54 -11.83
N ASP A 242 -9.59 -4.39 -11.37
CA ASP A 242 -10.46 -4.17 -10.21
C ASP A 242 -9.81 -4.55 -8.86
N THR A 243 -8.53 -4.92 -8.83
CA THR A 243 -7.88 -5.47 -7.63
C THR A 243 -6.71 -4.60 -7.18
N ALA A 244 -6.73 -4.18 -5.92
CA ALA A 244 -5.59 -3.55 -5.23
C ALA A 244 -4.77 -4.64 -4.53
N VAL A 245 -3.50 -4.77 -4.88
CA VAL A 245 -2.60 -5.76 -4.27
C VAL A 245 -1.84 -5.10 -3.13
N LEU A 246 -2.08 -5.59 -1.91
CA LEU A 246 -1.43 -5.17 -0.68
C LEU A 246 -0.31 -6.12 -0.28
N VAL A 247 0.64 -5.58 0.47
CA VAL A 247 1.83 -6.28 0.95
C VAL A 247 1.87 -6.25 2.46
N ALA A 248 2.07 -7.43 3.03
CA ALA A 248 2.43 -7.63 4.41
C ALA A 248 3.92 -8.02 4.54
N PRO A 249 4.73 -7.28 5.33
CA PRO A 249 6.08 -7.70 5.63
C PRO A 249 6.06 -8.96 6.51
N ALA A 250 6.90 -9.92 6.18
CA ALA A 250 7.19 -11.08 7.02
C ALA A 250 7.71 -10.63 8.41
N LEU A 251 7.53 -11.50 9.41
CA LEU A 251 7.81 -11.23 10.82
C LEU A 251 9.21 -11.64 11.26
#